data_AF-A0A268S076-F1
#
_entry.id   AF-A0A268S076-F1
#
_cell.length_a   1.000
_cell.length_b   1.000
_cell.length_c   1.000
_cell.angle_alpha   90.00
_cell.angle_beta   90.00
_cell.angle_gamma   90.00
#
_symmetry.space_group_name_H-M   'P 1'
#
loop_
_entity.id
_entity.type
_entity.pdbx_description
1 polymer ?
#
loop_
_entity_poly.entity_id
_entity_poly.type
_entity_poly.pdbx_seq_one_letter_code
_entity_poly.pdbx_strand_id
1 'polypeptide(L)'
;MFVFGFVGAVATVQFTNAFLLWVFGYPSIVSKYLEGFHTKNPRKWYDHLFNVVFWLFISIAYFSYRKVDKKYGFLKTKLYYALAIILSFLVFAGFILPLLARIVPEHWYT
;
A
#
# COMPACT_ATOMS: atom_id res chain seq x y z
N MET A 1 -13.79 -1.62 -17.33
CA MET A 1 -12.86 -0.54 -16.99
C MET A 1 -12.89 -0.13 -15.53
N PHE A 2 -14.03 0.20 -14.91
CA PHE A 2 -14.03 0.80 -13.56
C PHE A 2 -13.38 -0.06 -12.46
N VAL A 3 -13.68 -1.35 -12.38
CA VAL A 3 -13.10 -2.25 -11.37
C VAL A 3 -11.58 -2.43 -11.58
N PHE A 4 -11.15 -2.66 -12.82
CA PHE A 4 -9.72 -2.75 -13.16
C PHE A 4 -8.96 -1.45 -12.90
N GLY A 5 -9.55 -0.31 -13.28
CA GLY A 5 -8.98 1.01 -13.03
C GLY A 5 -8.86 1.31 -11.54
N PHE A 6 -9.87 0.97 -10.75
CA PHE A 6 -9.84 1.13 -9.29
C PHE A 6 -8.78 0.24 -8.64
N VAL A 7 -8.75 -1.05 -8.95
CA VAL A 7 -7.74 -1.98 -8.41
C VAL A 7 -6.33 -1.58 -8.84
N GLY A 8 -6.17 -1.16 -10.10
CA GLY A 8 -4.91 -0.61 -10.60
C GLY A 8 -4.46 0.62 -9.84
N ALA A 9 -5.35 1.59 -9.62
CA ALA A 9 -5.05 2.79 -8.84
C ALA A 9 -4.67 2.48 -7.39
N VAL A 10 -5.41 1.57 -6.74
CA VAL A 10 -5.08 1.08 -5.38
C VAL A 10 -3.69 0.47 -5.35
N ALA A 11 -3.39 -0.42 -6.30
CA ALA A 11 -2.10 -1.07 -6.40
C ALA A 11 -0.97 -0.06 -6.65
N THR A 12 -1.15 0.89 -7.57
CA THR A 12 -0.16 1.94 -7.85
C THR A 12 0.15 2.73 -6.60
N VAL A 13 -0.85 3.23 -5.87
CA VAL A 13 -0.61 4.02 -4.65
C VAL A 13 0.07 3.17 -3.56
N GLN A 14 -0.33 1.90 -3.39
CA GLN A 14 0.31 0.98 -2.43
C GLN A 14 1.79 0.78 -2.78
N PHE A 15 2.11 0.44 -4.04
CA PHE A 15 3.47 0.16 -4.48
C PHE A 15 4.36 1.42 -4.45
N THR A 16 3.83 2.58 -4.83
CA THR A 16 4.56 3.85 -4.71
C THR A 16 4.90 4.13 -3.25
N ASN A 17 3.94 4.00 -2.32
CA ASN A 17 4.22 4.22 -0.90
C ASN A 17 5.17 3.17 -0.31
N ALA A 18 5.06 1.91 -0.72
CA ALA A 18 6.00 0.86 -0.32
C ALA A 18 7.41 1.19 -0.82
N PHE A 19 7.57 1.64 -2.06
CA PHE A 19 8.85 2.07 -2.58
C PHE A 19 9.42 3.28 -1.84
N LEU A 20 8.60 4.29 -1.56
CA LEU A 20 9.02 5.46 -0.77
C LEU A 20 9.46 5.06 0.65
N LEU A 21 8.70 4.18 1.31
CA LEU A 21 9.06 3.63 2.62
C LEU A 21 10.35 2.81 2.56
N TRP A 22 10.58 2.07 1.48
CA TRP A 22 11.83 1.34 1.30
C TRP A 22 13.05 2.27 1.16
N VAL A 23 12.93 3.32 0.35
CA VAL A 23 14.00 4.29 0.09
C VAL A 23 14.33 5.09 1.34
N PHE A 24 13.32 5.75 1.91
CA PHE A 24 13.49 6.72 3.01
C PHE A 24 13.46 6.08 4.39
N GLY A 25 12.74 4.96 4.54
CA GLY A 25 12.65 4.20 5.78
C GLY A 25 11.92 4.88 6.94
N TYR A 26 12.11 4.34 8.14
CA TYR A 26 11.63 4.92 9.39
C TYR A 26 12.82 5.21 10.33
N PRO A 27 12.84 6.37 11.01
CA PRO A 27 11.93 7.51 10.87
C PRO A 27 12.32 8.41 9.68
N SER A 28 11.42 8.66 8.75
CA SER A 28 11.56 9.65 7.67
C SER A 28 10.38 10.63 7.64
N ILE A 29 10.49 11.71 6.86
CA ILE A 29 9.37 12.66 6.66
C ILE A 29 8.15 11.91 6.10
N VAL A 30 8.37 11.01 5.15
CA VAL A 30 7.32 10.15 4.57
C VAL A 30 6.69 9.29 5.66
N SER A 31 7.49 8.60 6.48
CA SER A 31 6.95 7.70 7.49
C SER A 31 6.21 8.43 8.62
N LYS A 32 6.68 9.63 9.01
CA LYS A 32 6.02 10.48 10.01
C LYS A 32 4.72 11.10 9.47
N TYR A 33 4.71 11.50 8.21
CA TYR A 33 3.51 11.95 7.51
C TYR A 33 2.46 10.83 7.48
N LEU A 34 2.89 9.61 7.13
CA LEU A 34 2.02 8.43 7.14
C LEU A 34 1.53 8.03 8.54
N GLU A 35 2.36 8.21 9.58
CA GLU A 35 1.96 8.00 10.97
C GLU A 35 0.96 9.04 11.46
N GLY A 36 1.07 10.30 11.00
CA GLY A 36 0.12 11.37 11.29
C GLY A 36 -1.28 11.12 10.73
N PHE A 37 -1.40 10.37 9.63
CA PHE A 37 -2.69 9.91 9.11
C PHE A 37 -3.35 8.84 9.96
N HIS A 38 -2.61 8.21 10.86
CA HIS A 38 -3.16 7.27 11.82
C HIS A 38 -3.89 8.03 12.94
N THR A 39 -4.90 8.82 12.57
CA THR A 39 -5.66 9.61 13.54
C THR A 39 -6.46 8.66 14.41
N LYS A 40 -5.93 8.36 15.60
CA LYS A 40 -6.65 7.62 16.66
C LYS A 40 -7.93 8.36 17.11
N ASN A 41 -8.05 9.66 16.78
CA ASN A 41 -9.21 10.51 17.02
C ASN A 41 -9.36 11.56 15.91
N PRO A 42 -9.95 11.22 14.75
CA PRO A 42 -10.30 12.22 13.74
C PRO A 42 -11.33 13.19 14.34
N ARG A 43 -11.08 14.50 14.22
CA ARG A 43 -11.97 15.55 14.78
C ARG A 43 -12.75 16.28 13.69
N LYS A 44 -12.23 16.31 12.48
CA LYS A 44 -12.83 17.02 11.35
C LYS A 44 -13.23 16.03 10.26
N TRP A 45 -14.29 16.36 9.51
CA TRP A 45 -14.85 15.48 8.48
C TRP A 45 -13.81 15.02 7.43
N TYR A 46 -12.88 15.91 7.07
CA TYR A 46 -11.84 15.59 6.11
C TYR A 46 -10.83 14.58 6.67
N ASP A 47 -10.57 14.57 7.99
CA ASP A 47 -9.70 13.57 8.63
C ASP A 47 -10.28 12.15 8.46
N HIS A 48 -11.61 12.01 8.50
CA HIS A 48 -12.28 10.73 8.26
C HIS A 48 -12.13 10.27 6.81
N LEU A 49 -12.26 11.17 5.83
CA LEU A 49 -12.05 10.86 4.42
C LEU A 49 -10.60 10.41 4.17
N PHE A 50 -9.63 11.12 4.74
CA PHE A 50 -8.21 10.76 4.63
C PHE A 50 -7.89 9.44 5.32
N ASN A 51 -8.56 9.10 6.43
CA ASN A 51 -8.45 7.76 7.03
C ASN A 51 -8.92 6.67 6.07
N VAL A 52 -10.06 6.86 5.39
CA VAL A 52 -10.55 5.89 4.41
C VAL A 52 -9.53 5.70 3.27
N VAL A 53 -8.96 6.80 2.76
CA VAL A 53 -7.90 6.73 1.75
C VAL A 53 -6.65 6.01 2.29
N PHE A 54 -6.21 6.31 3.51
CA PHE A 54 -5.08 5.63 4.13
C PHE A 54 -5.33 4.13 4.23
N TRP A 55 -6.49 3.72 4.74
CA TRP A 55 -6.85 2.32 4.91
C TRP A 55 -6.92 1.56 3.58
N LEU A 56 -7.50 2.16 2.54
CA LEU A 56 -7.63 1.53 1.23
C LEU A 56 -6.31 1.48 0.45
N PHE A 57 -5.54 2.58 0.45
CA PHE A 57 -4.44 2.78 -0.50
C PHE A 57 -3.04 2.67 0.09
N ILE A 58 -2.87 2.73 1.42
CA ILE A 58 -1.53 2.92 2.03
C ILE A 58 -1.26 1.98 3.22
N SER A 59 -2.31 1.54 3.92
CA SER A 59 -2.21 0.81 5.18
C SER A 59 -1.29 -0.40 5.12
N ILE A 60 -1.45 -1.24 4.09
CA ILE A 60 -0.67 -2.48 3.93
C ILE A 60 0.81 -2.15 3.82
N ALA A 61 1.19 -1.22 2.95
CA ALA A 61 2.58 -0.77 2.81
C ALA A 61 3.14 -0.25 4.14
N TYR A 62 2.44 0.67 4.80
CA TYR A 62 2.92 1.27 6.05
C TYR A 62 3.07 0.27 7.19
N PHE A 63 2.04 -0.55 7.46
CA PHE A 63 2.08 -1.48 8.59
C PHE A 63 3.07 -2.61 8.38
N SER A 64 3.16 -3.15 7.16
CA SER A 64 4.15 -4.18 6.86
C SER A 64 5.56 -3.64 7.06
N TYR A 65 5.83 -2.40 6.64
CA TYR A 65 7.13 -1.75 6.86
C TYR A 65 7.42 -1.62 8.36
N ARG A 66 6.50 -1.02 9.12
CA ARG A 66 6.66 -0.82 10.58
C ARG A 66 6.83 -2.13 11.34
N LYS A 67 6.16 -3.20 10.91
CA LYS A 67 6.27 -4.52 11.53
C LYS A 67 7.66 -5.13 11.31
N VAL A 68 8.22 -5.01 10.10
CA VAL A 68 9.56 -5.53 9.79
C VAL A 68 10.63 -4.66 10.43
N ASP A 69 10.49 -3.34 10.37
CA ASP A 69 11.37 -2.34 11.00
C ASP A 69 11.56 -2.60 12.50
N LYS A 70 10.45 -2.75 13.23
CA LYS A 70 10.47 -3.06 14.67
C LYS A 70 11.15 -4.38 15.00
N LYS A 71 11.15 -5.36 14.09
CA LYS A 71 11.66 -6.71 14.35
C LYS A 71 13.14 -6.86 13.98
N TYR A 72 13.60 -6.22 12.91
CA TYR A 72 14.91 -6.49 12.33
C TYR A 72 15.83 -5.27 12.26
N GLY A 73 15.33 -4.06 12.55
CA GLY A 73 16.07 -2.81 12.42
C GLY A 73 16.25 -2.37 10.97
N PHE A 74 16.83 -1.17 10.77
CA PHE A 74 16.80 -0.45 9.49
C PHE A 74 17.39 -1.22 8.30
N LEU A 75 18.61 -1.74 8.41
CA LEU A 75 19.33 -2.38 7.29
C LEU A 75 18.66 -3.68 6.82
N LYS A 76 18.30 -4.56 7.76
CA LYS A 76 17.61 -5.82 7.44
C LYS A 76 16.21 -5.56 6.91
N THR A 77 15.55 -4.51 7.38
CA THR A 77 14.24 -4.09 6.87
C THR A 77 14.32 -3.68 5.42
N LYS A 78 15.35 -2.94 4.99
CA LYS A 78 15.52 -2.63 3.56
C LYS A 78 15.59 -3.89 2.70
N LEU A 79 16.31 -4.92 3.14
CA LEU A 79 16.45 -6.16 2.38
C LEU A 79 15.12 -6.95 2.34
N TYR A 80 14.54 -7.23 3.50
CA TYR A 80 13.31 -8.02 3.59
C TYR A 80 12.12 -7.31 2.96
N TYR A 81 12.05 -5.99 3.11
CA TYR A 81 10.97 -5.20 2.56
C TYR A 81 11.10 -5.03 1.04
N ALA A 82 12.31 -4.88 0.49
CA ALA A 82 12.53 -4.94 -0.96
C ALA A 82 12.04 -6.26 -1.55
N LEU A 83 12.44 -7.37 -0.93
CA LEU A 83 12.04 -8.71 -1.36
C LEU A 83 10.51 -8.89 -1.27
N ALA A 84 9.89 -8.38 -0.21
CA ALA A 84 8.43 -8.37 -0.06
C ALA A 84 7.73 -7.53 -1.15
N ILE A 85 8.28 -6.36 -1.53
CA ILE A 85 7.73 -5.53 -2.63
C ILE A 85 7.76 -6.31 -3.94
N ILE A 86 8.89 -6.93 -4.28
CA ILE A 86 9.05 -7.70 -5.53
C ILE A 86 8.07 -8.88 -5.55
N LEU A 87 8.02 -9.67 -4.47
CA LEU A 87 7.10 -10.80 -4.38
C LEU A 87 5.64 -10.35 -4.46
N SER A 88 5.28 -9.24 -3.80
CA SER A 88 3.92 -8.69 -3.84
C SER A 88 3.55 -8.23 -5.26
N PHE A 89 4.49 -7.65 -6.00
CA PHE A 89 4.28 -7.26 -7.40
C PHE A 89 4.07 -8.48 -8.30
N LEU A 90 4.88 -9.53 -8.15
CA LEU A 90 4.73 -10.76 -8.92
C LEU A 90 3.40 -11.46 -8.63
N VAL A 91 2.98 -11.52 -7.36
CA VAL A 91 1.67 -12.07 -6.99
C VAL A 91 0.54 -11.21 -7.55
N PHE A 92 0.66 -9.89 -7.49
CA PHE A 92 -0.35 -8.98 -8.02
C PHE A 92 -0.50 -9.14 -9.54
N ALA A 93 0.60 -9.06 -10.27
CA ALA A 93 0.60 -9.12 -11.74
C ALA A 93 0.31 -10.54 -12.26
N GLY A 94 0.90 -11.57 -11.64
CA GLY A 94 0.82 -12.95 -12.11
C GLY A 94 -0.40 -13.73 -11.62
N PHE A 95 -1.04 -13.30 -10.53
CA PHE A 95 -2.17 -14.02 -9.95
C PHE A 95 -3.42 -13.14 -9.80
N ILE A 96 -3.30 -11.96 -9.17
CA ILE A 96 -4.46 -11.11 -8.88
C ILE A 96 -5.08 -10.56 -10.16
N LEU A 97 -4.29 -10.00 -11.08
CA LEU A 97 -4.82 -9.46 -12.34
C LEU A 97 -5.48 -10.55 -13.22
N PRO A 98 -4.86 -11.72 -13.47
CA PRO A 98 -5.51 -12.79 -14.22
C PRO A 98 -6.76 -13.34 -13.55
N LEU A 99 -6.77 -13.44 -12.22
CA LEU A 99 -7.94 -13.88 -11.46
C LEU A 99 -9.09 -12.88 -11.60
N LEU A 100 -8.81 -11.57 -11.47
CA LEU A 100 -9.78 -10.50 -11.71
C LEU A 100 -10.35 -10.58 -13.13
N ALA A 101 -9.53 -10.87 -14.13
CA ALA A 101 -9.98 -11.00 -15.52
C ALA A 101 -10.94 -12.17 -15.75
N ARG A 102 -10.80 -13.24 -14.96
CA ARG A 102 -11.70 -14.40 -15.03
C ARG A 102 -13.03 -14.19 -14.28
N ILE A 103 -13.01 -13.41 -13.20
CA ILE A 103 -14.17 -13.24 -12.31
C ILE A 103 -15.03 -12.06 -12.75
N VAL A 104 -14.42 -10.98 -13.24
CA VAL A 104 -15.15 -9.77 -13.64
C VAL A 104 -15.76 -10.00 -15.03
N PRO A 105 -17.10 -9.99 -15.16
CA PRO A 105 -17.76 -10.32 -16.42
C PRO A 105 -17.62 -9.20 -17.47
N GLU A 106 -17.60 -9.60 -18.75
CA GLU A 106 -17.20 -8.79 -19.91
C GLU A 106 -17.99 -7.47 -20.12
N HIS A 107 -19.20 -7.36 -19.60
CA HIS A 107 -20.03 -6.14 -19.67
C HIS A 107 -19.57 -5.02 -18.73
N TRP A 108 -18.60 -5.26 -17.85
CA TRP A 108 -17.94 -4.21 -17.07
C TRP A 108 -16.76 -3.58 -17.82
N TYR A 109 -16.44 -4.05 -19.04
CA TYR A 109 -15.31 -3.60 -19.86
C TYR A 109 -15.71 -2.65 -20.98
N THR A 110 -16.95 -2.75 -21.49
CA THR A 110 -17.64 -1.76 -22.34
C THR A 110 -18.21 -0.62 -21.51
#